data_AF-A0A7S4CIZ2-F1
#
_entry.id   AF-A0A7S4CIZ2-F1
#
_cell.length_a   1.000
_cell.length_b   1.000
_cell.length_c   1.000
_cell.angle_alpha   90.00
_cell.angle_beta   90.00
_cell.angle_gamma   90.00
#
_symmetry.space_group_name_H-M   'P 1'
#
loop_
_entity.id
_entity.type
_entity.pdbx_description
1 polymer ?
#
loop_
_entity_poly.entity_id
_entity_poly.type
_entity_poly.pdbx_seq_one_letter_code
_entity_poly.pdbx_strand_id
1 'polypeptide(L)'
;QQLKCDVEVNPFGISYNPLSLAWALHRMLDDRPFTAADLSTDGTRYFSYQHHSSFTRRDPTEALAAMNEGLQRGRQQMLNATVLFLTFGSAWTYVLAGSGETVANCHKMPSSMFTRRFVEPEEAAEALGSALERWREHNPRLKVVL
;
A
#
# COMPACT_ATOMS: atom_id res chain seq x y z
N GLN A 1 3.51 15.52 -16.74
CA GLN A 1 2.24 15.52 -17.51
C GLN A 1 1.17 16.00 -16.54
N GLN A 2 0.53 17.13 -16.80
CA GLN A 2 -0.50 17.66 -15.88
C GLN A 2 -1.81 16.92 -16.18
N LEU A 3 -2.29 16.14 -15.22
CA LEU A 3 -3.55 15.41 -15.36
C LEU A 3 -4.70 16.43 -15.41
N LYS A 4 -5.68 16.21 -16.29
CA LYS A 4 -6.85 17.10 -16.45
C LYS A 4 -7.81 17.06 -15.25
N CYS A 5 -7.57 16.13 -14.34
CA CYS A 5 -8.31 15.94 -13.10
C CYS A 5 -7.30 15.95 -11.95
N ASP A 6 -7.73 16.43 -10.79
CA ASP A 6 -6.96 16.31 -9.55
C ASP A 6 -6.96 14.84 -9.12
N VAL A 7 -5.81 14.20 -9.24
CA VAL A 7 -5.65 12.74 -9.10
C VAL A 7 -4.37 12.43 -8.36
N GLU A 8 -4.50 11.65 -7.30
CA GLU A 8 -3.39 10.94 -6.67
C GLU A 8 -3.29 9.54 -7.26
N VAL A 9 -2.08 9.13 -7.67
CA VAL A 9 -1.83 7.81 -8.27
C VAL A 9 -0.86 7.05 -7.40
N ASN A 10 -1.30 5.89 -6.88
CA ASN A 10 -0.46 4.94 -6.17
C ASN A 10 0.39 5.60 -5.05
N PRO A 11 -0.23 6.07 -3.96
CA PRO A 11 0.48 6.81 -2.90
C PRO A 11 1.59 6.01 -2.21
N PHE A 12 1.58 4.68 -2.33
CA PHE A 12 2.59 3.74 -1.80
C PHE A 12 3.45 3.14 -2.93
N GLY A 13 3.24 3.62 -4.15
CA GLY A 13 3.76 3.08 -5.39
C GLY A 13 2.94 1.89 -5.91
N ILE A 14 3.37 1.32 -7.04
CA ILE A 14 2.63 0.27 -7.72
C ILE A 14 2.47 -0.94 -6.80
N SER A 15 1.21 -1.29 -6.52
CA SER A 15 0.81 -2.52 -5.81
C SER A 15 -0.03 -3.37 -6.76
N TYR A 16 0.15 -4.70 -6.70
CA TYR A 16 -0.45 -5.62 -7.67
C TYR A 16 -1.42 -6.63 -7.05
N ASN A 17 -1.46 -6.76 -5.72
CA ASN A 17 -2.30 -7.75 -5.05
C ASN A 17 -3.35 -7.07 -4.14
N PRO A 18 -4.54 -7.67 -3.98
CA PRO A 18 -5.66 -7.06 -3.26
C PRO A 18 -5.36 -6.84 -1.77
N LEU A 19 -4.61 -7.72 -1.12
CA LEU A 19 -4.32 -7.62 0.31
C LEU A 19 -3.41 -6.44 0.64
N SER A 20 -2.38 -6.20 -0.17
CA SER A 20 -1.51 -5.02 0.00
C SER A 20 -2.27 -3.71 -0.27
N LEU A 21 -3.24 -3.71 -1.18
CA LEU A 21 -4.11 -2.54 -1.39
C LEU A 21 -5.02 -2.30 -0.19
N ALA A 22 -5.68 -3.34 0.34
CA ALA A 22 -6.49 -3.24 1.55
C ALA A 22 -5.66 -2.73 2.75
N TRP A 23 -4.45 -3.26 2.91
CA TRP A 23 -3.52 -2.80 3.95
C TRP A 23 -3.21 -1.29 3.83
N ALA A 24 -2.89 -0.81 2.61
CA ALA A 24 -2.60 0.60 2.38
C ALA A 24 -3.82 1.49 2.65
N LEU A 25 -5.02 1.04 2.24
CA LEU A 25 -6.28 1.73 2.53
C LEU A 25 -6.52 1.86 4.04
N HIS A 26 -6.32 0.80 4.81
CA HIS A 26 -6.44 0.86 6.27
C HIS A 26 -5.39 1.80 6.88
N ARG A 27 -4.12 1.67 6.49
CA ARG A 27 -3.03 2.51 7.01
C ARG A 27 -3.30 4.00 6.77
N MET A 28 -3.77 4.36 5.56
CA MET A 28 -4.17 5.74 5.23
C MET A 28 -5.37 6.20 6.06
N LEU A 29 -6.36 5.35 6.29
CA LEU A 29 -7.55 5.71 7.05
C LEU A 29 -7.27 5.91 8.54
N ASP A 30 -6.40 5.07 9.09
CA ASP A 30 -5.96 5.13 10.49
C ASP A 30 -4.98 6.29 10.75
N ASP A 31 -4.57 7.00 9.69
CA ASP A 31 -3.58 8.08 9.74
C ASP A 31 -2.29 7.66 10.44
N ARG A 32 -1.88 6.40 10.27
CA ARG A 32 -0.78 5.80 11.03
C ARG A 32 0.55 6.04 10.31
N PRO A 33 1.42 6.96 10.80
CA PRO A 33 2.67 7.26 10.12
C PRO A 33 3.63 6.07 10.14
N PHE A 34 4.51 6.02 9.15
CA PHE A 34 5.68 5.16 9.13
C PHE A 34 6.73 5.68 10.08
N THR A 35 7.34 4.76 10.82
CA THR A 35 8.38 4.99 11.80
C THR A 35 9.60 4.13 11.47
N ALA A 36 10.71 4.31 12.20
CA ALA A 36 11.90 3.49 12.01
C ALA A 36 11.62 1.97 12.17
N ALA A 37 10.61 1.60 12.95
CA ALA A 37 10.20 0.20 13.13
C ALA A 37 9.52 -0.40 11.89
N ASP A 38 9.00 0.43 10.98
CA ASP A 38 8.39 -0.02 9.72
C ASP A 38 9.43 -0.14 8.58
N LEU A 39 10.71 0.21 8.83
CA LEU A 39 11.79 0.11 7.87
C LEU A 39 12.50 -1.23 7.90
N SER A 40 12.92 -1.67 6.72
CA SER A 40 13.85 -2.76 6.46
C SER A 40 15.02 -2.24 5.62
N THR A 41 16.12 -3.00 5.58
CA THR A 41 17.32 -2.63 4.83
C THR A 41 17.95 -3.81 4.11
N ASP A 42 18.56 -3.53 2.96
CA ASP A 42 19.46 -4.45 2.24
C ASP A 42 20.94 -4.26 2.63
N GLY A 43 21.20 -3.45 3.67
CA GLY A 43 22.52 -3.03 4.13
C GLY A 43 23.01 -1.70 3.52
N THR A 44 22.38 -1.23 2.45
CA THR A 44 22.77 0.02 1.75
C THR A 44 21.62 1.01 1.57
N ARG A 45 20.39 0.51 1.57
CA ARG A 45 19.17 1.28 1.34
C ARG A 45 18.10 0.88 2.35
N TYR A 46 17.18 1.79 2.58
CA TYR A 46 16.05 1.65 3.49
C TYR A 46 14.75 1.63 2.69
N PHE A 47 13.86 0.72 3.04
CA PHE A 47 12.59 0.51 2.37
C PHE A 47 11.55 -0.06 3.34
N SER A 48 10.30 -0.08 2.92
CA SER A 48 9.23 -0.81 3.58
C SER A 48 8.69 -1.86 2.62
N TYR A 49 8.45 -3.08 3.12
CA TYR A 49 7.83 -4.15 2.32
C TYR A 49 6.43 -3.78 1.81
N GLN A 50 5.82 -2.73 2.35
CA GLN A 50 4.52 -2.20 1.95
C GLN A 50 4.59 -1.11 0.87
N HIS A 51 5.79 -0.79 0.38
CA HIS A 51 5.99 0.22 -0.66
C HIS A 51 6.72 -0.35 -1.88
N HIS A 52 6.44 0.24 -3.04
CA HIS A 52 7.24 0.04 -4.24
C HIS A 52 8.67 0.60 -4.06
N SER A 53 9.62 0.09 -4.85
CA SER A 53 11.03 0.52 -4.80
C SER A 53 11.27 1.99 -5.14
N SER A 54 10.26 2.72 -5.66
CA SER A 54 10.31 4.17 -5.85
C SER A 54 10.41 4.95 -4.53
N PHE A 55 10.08 4.35 -3.40
CA PHE A 55 10.19 4.93 -2.06
C PHE A 55 11.49 4.57 -1.35
N THR A 56 12.29 3.66 -1.92
CA THR A 56 13.58 3.26 -1.34
C THR A 56 14.56 4.44 -1.38
N ARG A 57 15.28 4.69 -0.28
CA ARG A 57 16.32 5.73 -0.17
C ARG A 57 17.56 5.17 0.50
N ARG A 58 18.68 5.91 0.45
CA ARG A 58 19.92 5.55 1.18
C ARG A 58 19.93 6.07 2.61
N ASP A 59 19.20 7.15 2.86
CA ASP A 59 19.00 7.70 4.19
C ASP A 59 17.63 7.25 4.74
N PRO A 60 17.55 6.76 5.99
CA PRO A 60 16.29 6.30 6.59
C PRO A 60 15.31 7.44 6.84
N THR A 61 15.79 8.65 7.13
CA THR A 61 14.93 9.82 7.37
C THR A 61 14.28 10.25 6.07
N GLU A 62 15.04 10.28 4.96
CA GLU A 62 14.48 10.55 3.63
C GLU A 62 13.48 9.47 3.20
N ALA A 63 13.74 8.19 3.49
CA ALA A 63 12.80 7.10 3.21
C ALA A 63 11.47 7.32 3.94
N LEU A 64 11.52 7.59 5.24
CA LEU A 64 10.34 7.85 6.06
C LEU A 64 9.60 9.10 5.61
N ALA A 65 10.31 10.18 5.28
CA ALA A 65 9.71 11.39 4.77
C ALA A 65 8.91 11.12 3.48
N ALA A 66 9.50 10.41 2.51
CA ALA A 66 8.82 10.07 1.26
C ALA A 66 7.59 9.17 1.48
N MET A 67 7.71 8.16 2.35
CA MET A 67 6.60 7.25 2.67
C MET A 67 5.45 7.98 3.37
N ASN A 68 5.76 8.83 4.34
CA ASN A 68 4.77 9.60 5.08
C ASN A 68 4.13 10.69 4.23
N GLU A 69 4.88 11.31 3.31
CA GLU A 69 4.30 12.22 2.32
C GLU A 69 3.31 11.49 1.41
N GLY A 70 3.67 10.28 0.93
CA GLY A 70 2.76 9.41 0.18
C GLY A 70 1.48 9.05 0.96
N LEU A 71 1.64 8.64 2.22
CA LEU A 71 0.53 8.36 3.15
C LEU A 71 -0.43 9.56 3.26
N GLN A 72 0.11 10.76 3.52
CA GLN A 72 -0.70 11.96 3.72
C GLN A 72 -1.38 12.43 2.42
N ARG A 73 -0.68 12.42 1.29
CA ARG A 73 -1.28 12.74 -0.01
C ARG A 73 -2.40 11.78 -0.35
N GLY A 74 -2.17 10.47 -0.18
CA GLY A 74 -3.18 9.43 -0.40
C GLY A 74 -4.40 9.58 0.51
N ARG A 75 -4.18 9.79 1.81
CA ARG A 75 -5.25 10.04 2.79
C ARG A 75 -6.08 11.27 2.41
N GLN A 76 -5.42 12.40 2.15
CA GLN A 76 -6.11 13.64 1.82
C GLN A 76 -6.90 13.51 0.51
N GLN A 77 -6.34 12.81 -0.49
CA GLN A 77 -7.09 12.53 -1.71
C GLN A 77 -8.32 11.67 -1.41
N MET A 78 -8.18 10.58 -0.65
CA MET A 78 -9.28 9.66 -0.33
C MET A 78 -10.43 10.35 0.42
N LEU A 79 -10.14 11.32 1.28
CA LEU A 79 -11.16 12.11 1.99
C LEU A 79 -11.97 13.03 1.06
N ASN A 80 -11.38 13.47 -0.05
CA ASN A 80 -11.99 14.45 -0.96
C ASN A 80 -12.44 13.86 -2.31
N ALA A 81 -11.91 12.71 -2.69
CA ALA A 81 -12.18 12.08 -3.97
C ALA A 81 -13.65 11.68 -4.11
N THR A 82 -14.15 11.75 -5.33
CA THR A 82 -15.49 11.26 -5.69
C THR A 82 -15.43 9.88 -6.35
N VAL A 83 -14.26 9.49 -6.88
CA VAL A 83 -14.05 8.22 -7.55
C VAL A 83 -12.69 7.63 -7.13
N LEU A 84 -12.69 6.35 -6.79
CA LEU A 84 -11.50 5.53 -6.58
C LEU A 84 -11.48 4.43 -7.65
N PHE A 85 -10.40 4.35 -8.41
CA PHE A 85 -10.13 3.24 -9.31
C PHE A 85 -9.17 2.28 -8.65
N LEU A 86 -9.54 1.00 -8.56
CA LEU A 86 -8.65 -0.07 -8.14
C LEU A 86 -8.47 -1.04 -9.29
N THR A 87 -7.25 -1.52 -9.47
CA THR A 87 -6.94 -2.57 -10.44
C THR A 87 -6.07 -3.61 -9.77
N PHE A 88 -6.36 -4.88 -10.04
CA PHE A 88 -5.63 -5.99 -9.44
C PHE A 88 -4.74 -6.64 -10.50
N GLY A 89 -3.44 -6.72 -10.22
CA GLY A 89 -2.45 -7.28 -11.14
C GLY A 89 -2.27 -8.80 -10.99
N SER A 90 -2.50 -9.36 -9.80
CA SER A 90 -2.42 -10.79 -9.54
C SER A 90 -3.19 -11.19 -8.28
N ALA A 91 -3.72 -12.42 -8.29
CA ALA A 91 -4.21 -13.10 -7.09
C ALA A 91 -3.07 -13.77 -6.28
N TRP A 92 -1.84 -13.74 -6.79
CA TRP A 92 -0.68 -14.22 -6.02
C TRP A 92 -0.12 -13.10 -5.14
N THR A 93 0.28 -13.46 -3.92
CA THR A 93 0.99 -12.57 -3.02
C THR A 93 2.17 -13.27 -2.36
N TYR A 94 3.01 -12.50 -1.68
CA TYR A 94 4.14 -13.00 -0.89
C TYR A 94 3.94 -12.62 0.57
N VAL A 95 4.35 -13.51 1.45
CA VAL A 95 4.25 -13.37 2.90
C VAL A 95 5.64 -13.48 3.49
N LEU A 96 6.02 -12.54 4.36
CA LEU A 96 7.30 -12.58 5.06
C LEU A 96 7.30 -13.72 6.08
N ALA A 97 8.24 -14.66 5.95
CA ALA A 97 8.26 -15.89 6.76
C ALA A 97 8.39 -15.65 8.26
N GLY A 98 9.07 -14.56 8.67
CA GLY A 98 9.27 -14.22 10.08
C GLY A 98 8.05 -13.61 10.78
N SER A 99 7.23 -12.83 10.07
CA SER A 99 6.09 -12.12 10.66
C SER A 99 4.73 -12.64 10.22
N GLY A 100 4.66 -13.40 9.13
CA GLY A 100 3.39 -13.77 8.50
C GLY A 100 2.71 -12.61 7.76
N GLU A 101 3.37 -11.47 7.63
CA GLU A 101 2.80 -10.28 6.99
C GLU A 101 2.85 -10.38 5.46
N THR A 102 1.74 -10.08 4.80
CA THR A 102 1.67 -9.94 3.34
C THR A 102 2.43 -8.70 2.89
N VAL A 103 3.28 -8.83 1.87
CA VAL A 103 4.14 -7.74 1.37
C VAL A 103 3.71 -7.24 -0.01
N ALA A 104 3.77 -5.92 -0.20
CA ALA A 104 3.53 -5.29 -1.50
C ALA A 104 4.72 -5.44 -2.46
N ASN A 105 5.94 -5.53 -1.93
CA ASN A 105 7.16 -5.67 -2.71
C ASN A 105 8.22 -6.44 -1.92
N CYS A 106 8.91 -7.40 -2.53
CA CYS A 106 9.97 -8.18 -1.88
C CYS A 106 11.35 -7.47 -1.88
N HIS A 107 11.48 -6.32 -2.57
CA HIS A 107 12.70 -5.50 -2.67
C HIS A 107 13.96 -6.24 -3.10
N LYS A 108 13.79 -7.29 -3.93
CA LYS A 108 14.88 -8.18 -4.38
C LYS A 108 15.65 -8.86 -3.23
N MET A 109 15.02 -8.96 -2.06
CA MET A 109 15.56 -9.72 -0.93
C MET A 109 15.55 -11.23 -1.24
N PRO A 110 16.36 -12.04 -0.53
CA PRO A 110 16.41 -13.49 -0.74
C PRO A 110 15.03 -14.14 -0.70
N SER A 111 14.73 -14.99 -1.69
CA SER A 111 13.42 -15.64 -1.82
C SER A 111 13.06 -16.52 -0.63
N SER A 112 14.06 -17.06 0.09
CA SER A 112 13.86 -17.84 1.32
C SER A 112 13.19 -17.07 2.46
N MET A 113 13.18 -15.73 2.39
CA MET A 113 12.47 -14.89 3.35
C MET A 113 10.96 -14.84 3.11
N PHE A 114 10.48 -15.33 1.96
CA PHE A 114 9.10 -15.18 1.54
C PHE A 114 8.45 -16.51 1.18
N THR A 115 7.19 -16.64 1.57
CA THR A 115 6.32 -17.71 1.07
C THR A 115 5.33 -17.10 0.09
N ARG A 116 5.31 -17.63 -1.13
CA ARG A 116 4.30 -17.24 -2.13
C ARG A 116 3.00 -17.99 -1.84
N ARG A 117 1.88 -17.28 -1.81
CA ARG A 117 0.55 -17.89 -1.66
C ARG A 117 -0.47 -17.29 -2.62
N PHE A 118 -1.48 -18.08 -2.93
CA PHE A 118 -2.65 -17.61 -3.65
C PHE A 118 -3.61 -16.93 -2.66
N VAL A 119 -4.28 -15.88 -3.11
CA VAL A 119 -5.32 -15.16 -2.38
C VAL A 119 -6.65 -15.58 -3.00
N GLU A 120 -7.48 -16.23 -2.19
CA GLU A 120 -8.80 -16.65 -2.66
C GLU A 120 -9.70 -15.43 -2.92
N PRO A 121 -10.62 -15.51 -3.88
CA PRO A 121 -11.54 -14.41 -4.19
C PRO A 121 -12.31 -13.89 -2.97
N GLU A 122 -12.75 -14.79 -2.09
CA GLU A 122 -13.47 -14.46 -0.86
C GLU A 122 -12.60 -13.66 0.11
N GLU A 123 -11.34 -14.06 0.27
CA GLU A 123 -10.37 -13.36 1.12
C GLU A 123 -10.08 -11.95 0.57
N ALA A 124 -9.91 -11.83 -0.76
CA ALA A 124 -9.71 -10.55 -1.41
C ALA A 124 -10.94 -9.63 -1.24
N ALA A 125 -12.14 -10.18 -1.42
CA ALA A 125 -13.39 -9.45 -1.27
C ALA A 125 -13.62 -8.99 0.18
N GLU A 126 -13.32 -9.83 1.16
CA GLU A 126 -13.44 -9.48 2.58
C GLU A 126 -12.45 -8.37 2.96
N ALA A 127 -11.16 -8.52 2.60
CA ALA A 127 -10.14 -7.54 2.93
C ALA A 127 -10.42 -6.17 2.30
N LEU A 128 -10.77 -6.14 1.01
CA LEU A 128 -11.10 -4.90 0.31
C LEU A 128 -12.44 -4.33 0.77
N GLY A 129 -13.45 -5.18 0.96
CA GLY A 129 -14.78 -4.79 1.43
C GLY A 129 -14.68 -4.06 2.76
N SER A 130 -14.01 -4.67 3.74
CA SER A 130 -13.80 -4.05 5.06
C SER A 130 -13.08 -2.71 4.97
N ALA A 131 -12.02 -2.60 4.16
CA ALA A 131 -11.31 -1.34 3.98
C ALA A 131 -12.20 -0.25 3.34
N LEU A 132 -12.94 -0.60 2.29
CA LEU A 132 -13.79 0.32 1.53
C LEU A 132 -15.03 0.77 2.31
N GLU A 133 -15.63 -0.12 3.11
CA GLU A 133 -16.74 0.22 4.00
C GLU A 133 -16.34 1.30 4.99
N ARG A 134 -15.19 1.13 5.68
CA ARG A 134 -14.66 2.14 6.60
C ARG A 134 -14.37 3.47 5.90
N TRP A 135 -13.83 3.44 4.68
CA TRP A 135 -13.62 4.66 3.89
C TRP A 135 -14.93 5.35 3.51
N ARG A 136 -15.99 4.58 3.23
CA ARG A 136 -17.30 5.13 2.87
C ARG A 136 -18.01 5.79 4.05
N GLU A 137 -17.72 5.39 5.29
CA GLU A 137 -18.15 6.10 6.49
C GLU A 137 -17.55 7.52 6.57
N HIS A 138 -16.29 7.67 6.14
CA HIS A 138 -15.56 8.94 6.19
C HIS A 138 -15.78 9.80 4.93
N ASN A 139 -16.05 9.17 3.80
CA ASN A 139 -16.38 9.82 2.53
C ASN A 139 -17.55 9.09 1.84
N PRO A 140 -18.80 9.41 2.20
CA PRO A 140 -19.99 8.77 1.63
C PRO A 140 -20.21 9.00 0.13
N ARG A 141 -19.49 9.97 -0.46
CA ARG A 141 -19.58 10.30 -1.90
C ARG A 141 -18.61 9.46 -2.74
N LEU A 142 -17.69 8.72 -2.11
CA LEU A 142 -16.68 7.94 -2.79
C LEU A 142 -17.33 6.80 -3.58
N LYS A 143 -17.17 6.81 -4.90
CA LYS A 143 -17.57 5.72 -5.79
C LYS A 143 -16.36 4.87 -6.13
N VAL A 144 -16.46 3.56 -5.97
CA VAL A 144 -15.36 2.63 -6.28
C VAL A 144 -15.61 2.01 -7.66
N VAL A 145 -14.58 1.97 -8.48
CA VAL A 145 -14.54 1.29 -9.78
C VAL A 145 -13.43 0.23 -9.71
N LEU A 146 -13.79 -1.02 -9.99
CA LEU A 146 -12.90 -2.19 -10.01
C LEU A 146 -12.69 -2.67 -11.45
#